data_AF-A0A5C6HMF6-F1
#
_entry.id   AF-A0A5C6HMF6-F1
#
_cell.length_a   1.000
_cell.length_b   1.000
_cell.length_c   1.000
_cell.angle_alpha   90.00
_cell.angle_beta   90.00
_cell.angle_gamma   90.00
#
_symmetry.space_group_name_H-M   'P 1'
#
loop_
_entity.id
_entity.type
_entity.pdbx_description
1 polymer ?
#
loop_
_entity_poly.entity_id
_entity_poly.type
_entity_poly.pdbx_seq_one_letter_code
_entity_poly.pdbx_strand_id
1 'polypeptide(L)'
;MNSYNTKKVFITACIGMCFFGISMLALGSVLPALTLKLGLNNLEATGLVTFLPLGLLGGSLLFGPIVDRFGYKTLLLLSCMIVLLGIEGIILFENISMLQLSIVGIGLGGGVLNGETNALVADISDEKEKGARISLLGAFYGIGALGIPTLLSALSRYYSFETILQAIGVIMLIGVIFCSTIAFPPPKQPQGFPIKKGLKLLKESSLIILSLILFFQSGIEGVCNNWTALYLGQVTNISSGQALITLTCMVAGLTATRLLLVVLFKRLKMGSVLLFSLIVAAVGFGLLSFSPGFLRAAIAMVLIGVGLASTFPVIFSIIGSKYASLSGTAFSIALVIALIGQTLLNSLTGIISQQYGIGVYPLMMIAAIAIMLLLFKSSLK
;
A
#
# COMPACT_ATOMS: atom_id res chain seq x y z
N MET A 1 22.49 -23.74 -13.19
CA MET A 1 21.23 -24.13 -12.51
C MET A 1 20.83 -22.97 -11.62
N ASN A 2 19.58 -22.46 -11.71
CA ASN A 2 19.12 -21.43 -10.78
C ASN A 2 19.22 -21.98 -9.36
N SER A 3 19.91 -21.28 -8.46
CA SER A 3 20.10 -21.72 -7.06
C SER A 3 18.82 -21.65 -6.21
N TYR A 4 17.69 -21.28 -6.82
CA TYR A 4 16.40 -21.09 -6.17
C TYR A 4 15.24 -21.35 -7.14
N ASN A 5 14.05 -21.62 -6.58
CA ASN A 5 12.82 -21.83 -7.36
C ASN A 5 11.99 -20.54 -7.38
N THR A 6 11.91 -19.89 -8.55
CA THR A 6 11.19 -18.62 -8.76
C THR A 6 9.73 -18.66 -8.29
N LYS A 7 9.01 -19.77 -8.49
CA LYS A 7 7.61 -19.89 -8.04
C LYS A 7 7.51 -19.86 -6.53
N LYS A 8 8.40 -20.58 -5.82
CA LYS A 8 8.42 -20.59 -4.36
C LYS A 8 8.77 -19.20 -3.81
N VAL A 9 9.75 -18.52 -4.40
CA VAL A 9 10.11 -17.14 -4.01
C VAL A 9 8.95 -16.16 -4.25
N PHE A 10 8.25 -16.29 -5.39
CA PHE A 10 7.06 -15.48 -5.64
C PHE A 10 5.97 -15.70 -4.58
N ILE A 11 5.72 -16.96 -4.17
CA ILE A 11 4.78 -17.27 -3.07
C ILE A 11 5.22 -16.60 -1.76
N THR A 12 6.51 -16.61 -1.43
CA THR A 12 6.99 -15.91 -0.22
C THR A 12 6.75 -14.39 -0.29
N ALA A 13 6.90 -13.79 -1.47
CA ALA A 13 6.58 -12.37 -1.67
C ALA A 13 5.07 -12.11 -1.50
N CYS A 14 4.20 -12.99 -2.02
CA CYS A 14 2.76 -12.91 -1.82
C CYS A 14 2.36 -13.01 -0.35
N ILE A 15 3.00 -13.87 0.44
CA ILE A 15 2.79 -13.96 1.89
C ILE A 15 3.19 -12.64 2.56
N GLY A 16 4.38 -12.12 2.25
CA GLY A 16 4.85 -10.84 2.80
C GLY A 16 3.93 -9.66 2.44
N MET A 17 3.43 -9.62 1.20
CA MET A 17 2.50 -8.59 0.75
C MET A 17 1.11 -8.72 1.42
N CYS A 18 0.67 -9.94 1.71
CA CYS A 18 -0.52 -10.18 2.54
C CYS A 18 -0.32 -9.63 3.95
N PHE A 19 0.83 -9.88 4.58
CA PHE A 19 1.15 -9.35 5.90
C PHE A 19 1.24 -7.82 5.91
N PHE A 20 1.72 -7.22 4.83
CA PHE A 20 1.62 -5.76 4.67
C PHE A 20 0.16 -5.30 4.64
N GLY A 21 -0.72 -5.97 3.88
CA GLY A 21 -2.16 -5.68 3.91
C GLY A 21 -2.77 -5.76 5.32
N ILE A 22 -2.43 -6.81 6.06
CA ILE A 22 -2.81 -6.99 7.47
C ILE A 22 -2.31 -5.81 8.32
N SER A 23 -1.03 -5.46 8.20
CA SER A 23 -0.39 -4.39 8.99
C SER A 23 -1.09 -3.03 8.82
N MET A 24 -1.61 -2.74 7.62
CA MET A 24 -2.23 -1.46 7.30
C MET A 24 -3.62 -1.31 7.92
N LEU A 25 -4.42 -2.39 7.96
CA LEU A 25 -5.82 -2.31 8.37
C LEU A 25 -6.13 -2.96 9.72
N ALA A 26 -5.19 -3.70 10.32
CA ALA A 26 -5.36 -4.27 11.66
C ALA A 26 -5.63 -3.18 12.71
N LEU A 27 -4.77 -2.16 12.79
CA LEU A 27 -4.92 -1.09 13.78
C LEU A 27 -6.25 -0.35 13.63
N GLY A 28 -6.62 0.04 12.41
CA GLY A 28 -7.89 0.73 12.15
C GLY A 28 -9.12 -0.11 12.52
N SER A 29 -9.04 -1.44 12.39
CA SER A 29 -10.14 -2.35 12.72
C SER A 29 -10.33 -2.53 14.22
N VAL A 30 -9.24 -2.49 15.01
CA VAL A 30 -9.29 -2.68 16.48
C VAL A 30 -9.27 -1.36 17.26
N LEU A 31 -9.02 -0.22 16.60
CA LEU A 31 -8.95 1.09 17.22
C LEU A 31 -10.19 1.41 18.07
N PRO A 32 -11.45 1.18 17.63
CA PRO A 32 -12.62 1.44 18.48
C PRO A 32 -12.61 0.63 19.78
N ALA A 33 -12.19 -0.64 19.71
CA ALA A 33 -12.09 -1.51 20.88
C ALA A 33 -10.95 -1.06 21.82
N LEU A 34 -9.81 -0.62 21.27
CA LEU A 34 -8.70 -0.06 22.04
C LEU A 34 -9.08 1.25 22.74
N THR A 35 -9.76 2.16 22.04
CA THR A 35 -10.24 3.43 22.60
C THR A 35 -11.16 3.18 23.80
N LEU A 36 -12.09 2.23 23.69
CA LEU A 36 -12.97 1.84 24.80
C LEU A 36 -12.19 1.19 25.95
N LYS A 37 -11.29 0.26 25.65
CA LYS A 37 -10.49 -0.48 26.66
C LYS A 37 -9.56 0.44 27.47
N LEU A 38 -9.01 1.46 26.82
CA LEU A 38 -8.06 2.41 27.42
C LEU A 38 -8.73 3.70 27.93
N GLY A 39 -10.02 3.90 27.65
CA GLY A 39 -10.73 5.14 28.02
C GLY A 39 -10.20 6.38 27.31
N LEU A 40 -9.66 6.23 26.09
CA LEU A 40 -9.01 7.32 25.36
C LEU A 40 -10.02 8.34 24.83
N ASN A 41 -9.64 9.60 24.84
CA ASN A 41 -10.35 10.64 24.11
C ASN A 41 -9.98 10.63 22.60
N ASN A 42 -10.69 11.43 21.79
CA ASN A 42 -10.47 11.48 20.34
C ASN A 42 -9.06 11.91 19.94
N LEU A 43 -8.43 12.82 20.70
CA LEU A 43 -7.08 13.30 20.43
C LEU A 43 -6.05 12.20 20.70
N GLU A 44 -6.20 11.47 21.80
CA GLU A 44 -5.33 10.35 22.17
C GLU A 44 -5.44 9.20 21.17
N ALA A 45 -6.65 8.82 20.77
CA ALA A 45 -6.88 7.79 19.75
C ALA A 45 -6.24 8.18 18.39
N THR A 46 -6.36 9.45 17.99
CA THR A 46 -5.73 9.97 16.76
C THR A 46 -4.20 9.99 16.87
N GLY A 47 -3.68 10.39 18.03
CA GLY A 47 -2.24 10.37 18.31
C GLY A 47 -1.66 8.95 18.21
N LEU A 48 -2.39 7.95 18.70
CA LEU A 48 -1.97 6.56 18.65
C LEU A 48 -1.81 6.03 17.22
N VAL A 49 -2.74 6.35 16.32
CA VAL A 49 -2.71 5.93 14.90
C VAL A 49 -1.57 6.59 14.12
N THR A 50 -1.12 7.78 14.55
CA THR A 50 -0.07 8.56 13.86
C THR A 50 1.30 7.87 13.88
N PHE A 51 1.54 6.96 14.83
CA PHE A 51 2.78 6.20 14.91
C PHE A 51 2.96 5.19 13.76
N LEU A 52 1.87 4.69 13.17
CA LEU A 52 1.93 3.69 12.10
C LEU A 52 2.56 4.26 10.82
N PRO A 53 2.10 5.41 10.26
CA PRO A 53 2.78 6.04 9.12
C PRO A 53 4.24 6.39 9.37
N LEU A 54 4.63 6.76 10.61
CA LEU A 54 6.03 7.04 10.94
C LEU A 54 6.90 5.81 10.78
N GLY A 55 6.45 4.66 11.32
CA GLY A 55 7.11 3.38 11.10
C GLY A 55 7.17 3.04 9.61
N LEU A 56 6.05 3.19 8.89
CA LEU A 56 5.93 2.89 7.46
C LEU A 56 6.94 3.66 6.60
N LEU A 57 7.11 4.95 6.87
CA LEU A 57 8.11 5.79 6.22
C LEU A 57 9.52 5.30 6.52
N GLY A 58 9.81 4.99 7.79
CA GLY A 58 11.10 4.45 8.21
C GLY A 58 11.44 3.13 7.50
N GLY A 59 10.51 2.18 7.47
CA GLY A 59 10.68 0.92 6.75
C GLY A 59 10.91 1.10 5.26
N SER A 60 10.12 1.98 4.63
CA SER A 60 10.24 2.31 3.20
C SER A 60 11.56 2.97 2.84
N LEU A 61 12.15 3.76 3.74
CA LEU A 61 13.45 4.41 3.56
C LEU A 61 14.62 3.43 3.75
N LEU A 62 14.51 2.51 4.72
CA LEU A 62 15.62 1.67 5.13
C LEU A 62 15.79 0.42 4.25
N PHE A 63 14.71 -0.16 3.71
CA PHE A 63 14.80 -1.48 3.09
C PHE A 63 15.72 -1.51 1.86
N GLY A 64 15.77 -0.44 1.06
CA GLY A 64 16.43 -0.46 -0.25
C GLY A 64 17.93 -0.76 -0.20
N PRO A 65 18.74 0.06 0.50
CA PRO A 65 20.16 -0.22 0.66
C PRO A 65 20.45 -1.53 1.41
N ILE A 66 19.57 -1.91 2.35
CA ILE A 66 19.70 -3.16 3.11
C ILE A 66 19.54 -4.35 2.18
N VAL A 67 18.49 -4.37 1.34
CA VAL A 67 18.18 -5.51 0.49
C VAL A 67 19.18 -5.64 -0.67
N ASP A 68 19.65 -4.52 -1.21
CA ASP A 68 20.70 -4.54 -2.25
C ASP A 68 22.02 -5.14 -1.71
N ARG A 69 22.33 -4.94 -0.42
CA ARG A 69 23.56 -5.42 0.24
C ARG A 69 23.45 -6.82 0.84
N PHE A 70 22.40 -7.07 1.63
CA PHE A 70 22.24 -8.28 2.45
C PHE A 70 21.27 -9.30 1.84
N GLY A 71 20.51 -8.90 0.82
CA GLY A 71 19.57 -9.77 0.11
C GLY A 71 18.18 -9.80 0.75
N TYR A 72 17.24 -10.39 0.02
CA TYR A 72 15.81 -10.37 0.36
C TYR A 72 15.42 -11.29 1.52
N LYS A 73 16.07 -12.46 1.67
CA LYS A 73 15.61 -13.49 2.61
C LYS A 73 15.57 -13.00 4.06
N THR A 74 16.70 -12.48 4.53
CA THR A 74 16.84 -12.07 5.94
C THR A 74 15.90 -10.91 6.24
N LEU A 75 15.82 -9.94 5.33
CA LEU A 75 14.98 -8.77 5.52
C LEU A 75 13.49 -9.13 5.55
N LEU A 76 13.03 -10.01 4.65
CA LEU A 76 11.65 -10.52 4.63
C LEU A 76 11.27 -11.24 5.93
N LEU A 77 12.14 -12.10 6.44
CA LEU A 77 11.86 -12.83 7.69
C LEU A 77 11.81 -11.88 8.89
N LEU A 78 12.74 -10.94 8.98
CA LEU A 78 12.77 -9.95 10.05
C LEU A 78 11.55 -9.03 9.98
N SER A 79 11.18 -8.54 8.80
CA SER A 79 10.03 -7.65 8.61
C SER A 79 8.72 -8.36 8.94
N CYS A 80 8.54 -9.62 8.51
CA CYS A 80 7.38 -10.43 8.90
C CYS A 80 7.30 -10.63 10.42
N MET A 81 8.42 -10.95 11.07
CA MET A 81 8.47 -11.12 12.53
C MET A 81 8.18 -9.81 13.27
N ILE A 82 8.67 -8.67 12.79
CA ILE A 82 8.39 -7.35 13.37
C ILE A 82 6.89 -7.04 13.29
N VAL A 83 6.24 -7.28 12.14
CA VAL A 83 4.78 -7.08 12.02
C VAL A 83 4.02 -8.02 12.94
N LEU A 84 4.38 -9.30 12.98
CA LEU A 84 3.76 -10.30 13.86
C LEU A 84 3.85 -9.86 15.33
N LEU A 85 5.06 -9.56 15.81
CA LEU A 85 5.28 -9.13 17.19
C LEU A 85 4.58 -7.81 17.49
N GLY A 86 4.48 -6.90 16.52
CA GLY A 86 3.72 -5.67 16.67
C GLY A 86 2.21 -5.92 16.82
N ILE A 87 1.64 -6.86 16.06
CA ILE A 87 0.23 -7.25 16.19
C ILE A 87 -0.03 -7.93 17.55
N GLU A 88 0.84 -8.86 17.97
CA GLU A 88 0.77 -9.46 19.31
C GLU A 88 0.98 -8.41 20.42
N GLY A 89 1.81 -7.40 20.17
CA GLY A 89 2.02 -6.27 21.07
C GLY A 89 0.77 -5.40 21.26
N ILE A 90 -0.16 -5.33 20.28
CA ILE A 90 -1.48 -4.71 20.46
C ILE A 90 -2.35 -5.50 21.44
N ILE A 91 -2.09 -6.79 21.61
CA ILE A 91 -2.83 -7.67 22.52
C ILE A 91 -2.23 -7.62 23.93
N LEU A 92 -0.89 -7.70 24.01
CA LEU A 92 -0.13 -7.96 25.23
C LEU A 92 0.49 -6.70 25.86
N PHE A 93 0.08 -5.50 25.45
CA PHE A 93 0.66 -4.28 26.00
C PHE A 93 0.38 -4.13 27.50
N GLU A 94 1.41 -3.76 28.27
CA GLU A 94 1.28 -3.43 29.69
C GLU A 94 1.17 -1.92 29.94
N ASN A 95 1.61 -1.11 28.96
CA ASN A 95 1.58 0.34 29.02
C ASN A 95 1.46 0.95 27.62
N ILE A 96 1.09 2.24 27.55
CA ILE A 96 0.86 2.96 26.29
C ILE A 96 2.15 3.03 25.44
N SER A 97 3.33 3.13 26.06
CA SER A 97 4.60 3.18 25.33
C SER A 97 4.89 1.88 24.59
N MET A 98 4.58 0.72 25.18
CA MET A 98 4.69 -0.57 24.51
C MET A 98 3.71 -0.69 23.33
N LEU A 99 2.49 -0.17 23.48
CA LEU A 99 1.51 -0.12 22.39
C LEU A 99 1.99 0.79 21.25
N GLN A 100 2.53 1.97 21.56
CA GLN A 100 3.12 2.88 20.57
C GLN A 100 4.29 2.23 19.83
N LEU A 101 5.20 1.58 20.55
CA LEU A 101 6.33 0.86 19.97
C LEU A 101 5.85 -0.28 19.06
N SER A 102 4.81 -0.99 19.46
CA SER A 102 4.19 -2.04 18.65
C SER A 102 3.63 -1.48 17.34
N ILE A 103 2.93 -0.34 17.40
CA ILE A 103 2.39 0.34 16.21
C ILE A 103 3.50 0.85 15.29
N VAL A 104 4.57 1.43 15.83
CA VAL A 104 5.77 1.80 15.05
C VAL A 104 6.38 0.56 14.40
N GLY A 105 6.47 -0.55 15.12
CA GLY A 105 6.94 -1.83 14.63
C GLY A 105 6.11 -2.34 13.45
N ILE A 106 4.77 -2.38 13.59
CA ILE A 106 3.85 -2.75 12.51
C ILE A 106 4.09 -1.88 11.28
N GLY A 107 4.19 -0.56 11.46
CA GLY A 107 4.50 0.36 10.37
C GLY A 107 5.84 0.04 9.71
N LEU A 108 6.91 -0.09 10.50
CA LEU A 108 8.27 -0.35 10.01
C LEU A 108 8.35 -1.66 9.24
N GLY A 109 7.86 -2.75 9.81
CA GLY A 109 7.81 -4.05 9.13
C GLY A 109 6.95 -3.99 7.88
N GLY A 110 5.78 -3.34 7.93
CA GLY A 110 4.89 -3.16 6.78
C GLY A 110 5.55 -2.36 5.65
N GLY A 111 6.29 -1.31 5.97
CA GLY A 111 6.98 -0.46 4.98
C GLY A 111 8.09 -1.22 4.27
N VAL A 112 8.85 -2.01 5.03
CA VAL A 112 9.85 -2.94 4.48
C VAL A 112 9.18 -3.97 3.57
N LEU A 113 8.13 -4.65 4.04
CA LEU A 113 7.41 -5.67 3.27
C LEU A 113 6.84 -5.12 1.96
N ASN A 114 6.24 -3.93 1.98
CA ASN A 114 5.71 -3.29 0.78
C ASN A 114 6.82 -3.07 -0.26
N GLY A 115 7.94 -2.48 0.14
CA GLY A 115 9.03 -2.17 -0.77
C GLY A 115 9.80 -3.40 -1.25
N GLU A 116 10.24 -4.25 -0.32
CA GLU A 116 11.11 -5.36 -0.63
C GLU A 116 10.40 -6.43 -1.48
N THR A 117 9.12 -6.71 -1.23
CA THR A 117 8.39 -7.73 -1.99
C THR A 117 8.16 -7.28 -3.42
N ASN A 118 7.85 -6.00 -3.63
CA ASN A 118 7.73 -5.40 -4.96
C ASN A 118 9.07 -5.44 -5.72
N ALA A 119 10.18 -5.07 -5.07
CA ALA A 119 11.51 -5.14 -5.66
C ALA A 119 11.95 -6.59 -5.95
N LEU A 120 11.68 -7.53 -5.03
CA LEU A 120 11.95 -8.95 -5.19
C LEU A 120 11.21 -9.52 -6.39
N VAL A 121 9.90 -9.27 -6.49
CA VAL A 121 9.08 -9.75 -7.61
C VAL A 121 9.56 -9.14 -8.91
N ALA A 122 9.94 -7.86 -8.94
CA ALA A 122 10.52 -7.24 -10.13
C ALA A 122 11.82 -7.95 -10.55
N ASP A 123 12.68 -8.30 -9.61
CA ASP A 123 13.99 -8.91 -9.88
C ASP A 123 13.91 -10.36 -10.38
N ILE A 124 12.96 -11.14 -9.87
CA ILE A 124 12.82 -12.57 -10.24
C ILE A 124 11.92 -12.78 -11.47
N SER A 125 11.44 -11.70 -12.07
CA SER A 125 10.47 -11.75 -13.17
C SER A 125 11.07 -11.28 -14.48
N ASP A 126 10.78 -12.03 -15.54
CA ASP A 126 11.14 -11.66 -16.89
C ASP A 126 10.40 -10.39 -17.31
N GLU A 127 11.01 -9.62 -18.23
CA GLU A 127 10.49 -8.32 -18.65
C GLU A 127 9.04 -8.34 -19.13
N LYS A 128 8.64 -9.42 -19.82
CA LYS A 128 7.27 -9.59 -20.34
C LYS A 128 6.24 -9.89 -19.24
N GLU A 129 6.64 -10.51 -18.13
CA GLU A 129 5.75 -10.93 -17.05
C GLU A 129 5.80 -10.01 -15.82
N LYS A 130 6.82 -9.14 -15.73
CA LYS A 130 7.12 -8.29 -14.58
C LYS A 130 5.91 -7.49 -14.10
N GLY A 131 5.26 -6.73 -14.99
CA GLY A 131 4.05 -5.98 -14.65
C GLY A 131 2.90 -6.87 -14.16
N ALA A 132 2.70 -8.04 -14.78
CA ALA A 132 1.67 -9.00 -14.39
C ALA A 132 1.91 -9.61 -13.01
N ARG A 133 3.15 -9.99 -12.71
CA ARG A 133 3.53 -10.56 -11.41
C ARG A 133 3.49 -9.52 -10.29
N ILE A 134 3.93 -8.28 -10.54
CA ILE A 134 3.79 -7.18 -9.58
C ILE A 134 2.31 -6.86 -9.33
N SER A 135 1.47 -6.91 -10.37
CA SER A 135 0.02 -6.71 -10.19
C SER A 135 -0.62 -7.82 -9.36
N LEU A 136 -0.29 -9.08 -9.65
CA LEU A 136 -0.75 -10.22 -8.86
C LEU A 136 -0.28 -10.13 -7.41
N LEU A 137 0.97 -9.73 -7.17
CA LEU A 137 1.49 -9.46 -5.82
C LEU A 137 0.58 -8.44 -5.10
N GLY A 138 0.27 -7.32 -5.74
CA GLY A 138 -0.63 -6.32 -5.18
C GLY A 138 -2.06 -6.81 -4.91
N ALA A 139 -2.54 -7.90 -5.53
CA ALA A 139 -3.81 -8.50 -5.17
C ALA A 139 -3.76 -9.16 -3.78
N PHE A 140 -2.61 -9.73 -3.39
CA PHE A 140 -2.42 -10.30 -2.04
C PHE A 140 -2.40 -9.25 -0.94
N TYR A 141 -1.96 -8.01 -1.24
CA TYR A 141 -2.19 -6.88 -0.33
C TYR A 141 -3.68 -6.70 -0.06
N GLY A 142 -4.51 -6.71 -1.12
CA GLY A 142 -5.96 -6.58 -1.00
C GLY A 142 -6.59 -7.71 -0.18
N ILE A 143 -6.10 -8.94 -0.32
CA ILE A 143 -6.53 -10.09 0.48
C ILE A 143 -6.25 -9.84 1.97
N GLY A 144 -5.04 -9.41 2.33
CA GLY A 144 -4.70 -9.10 3.73
C GLY A 144 -5.49 -7.91 4.28
N ALA A 145 -5.58 -6.84 3.49
CA ALA A 145 -6.26 -5.60 3.86
C ALA A 145 -7.75 -5.83 4.08
N LEU A 146 -8.46 -6.49 3.16
CA LEU A 146 -9.89 -6.78 3.31
C LEU A 146 -10.15 -7.95 4.27
N GLY A 147 -9.22 -8.90 4.37
CA GLY A 147 -9.36 -10.10 5.20
C GLY A 147 -9.50 -9.78 6.68
N ILE A 148 -8.67 -8.88 7.21
CA ILE A 148 -8.64 -8.57 8.65
C ILE A 148 -9.93 -7.93 9.15
N PRO A 149 -10.42 -6.80 8.60
CA PRO A 149 -11.68 -6.20 9.04
C PRO A 149 -12.86 -7.17 8.88
N THR A 150 -12.85 -7.99 7.81
CA THR A 150 -13.91 -8.97 7.56
C THR A 150 -13.92 -10.08 8.61
N LEU A 151 -12.75 -10.64 8.94
CA LEU A 151 -12.62 -11.67 9.98
C LEU A 151 -12.98 -11.12 11.36
N LEU A 152 -12.47 -9.94 11.71
CA LEU A 152 -12.80 -9.26 12.97
C LEU A 152 -14.31 -9.00 13.08
N SER A 153 -14.94 -8.47 12.02
CA SER A 153 -16.37 -8.21 11.99
C SER A 153 -17.20 -9.49 12.11
N ALA A 154 -16.89 -10.52 11.32
CA ALA A 154 -17.65 -11.77 11.29
C ALA A 154 -17.57 -12.57 12.61
N LEU A 155 -16.41 -12.51 13.28
CA LEU A 155 -16.15 -13.25 14.52
C LEU A 155 -16.40 -12.44 15.80
N SER A 156 -16.60 -11.12 15.70
CA SER A 156 -16.79 -10.21 16.84
C SER A 156 -17.93 -10.61 17.80
N ARG A 157 -18.93 -11.35 17.32
CA ARG A 157 -20.06 -11.84 18.14
C ARG A 157 -19.69 -13.04 19.02
N TYR A 158 -18.63 -13.76 18.68
CA TYR A 158 -18.26 -15.03 19.31
C TYR A 158 -16.92 -14.94 20.06
N TYR A 159 -16.00 -14.09 19.58
CA TYR A 159 -14.65 -14.00 20.09
C TYR A 159 -14.24 -12.54 20.29
N SER A 160 -13.37 -12.30 21.27
CA SER A 160 -12.76 -10.99 21.46
C SER A 160 -11.77 -10.68 20.34
N PHE A 161 -11.48 -9.39 20.11
CA PHE A 161 -10.52 -9.00 19.08
C PHE A 161 -9.11 -9.55 19.39
N GLU A 162 -8.74 -9.69 20.66
CA GLU A 162 -7.48 -10.30 21.09
C GLU A 162 -7.38 -11.74 20.61
N THR A 163 -8.43 -12.54 20.80
CA THR A 163 -8.47 -13.95 20.39
C THR A 163 -8.32 -14.09 18.87
N ILE A 164 -9.00 -13.21 18.11
CA ILE A 164 -8.95 -13.21 16.65
C ILE A 164 -7.54 -12.82 16.17
N LEU A 165 -6.95 -11.76 16.73
CA LEU A 165 -5.59 -11.33 16.38
C LEU A 165 -4.54 -12.38 16.73
N GLN A 166 -4.67 -13.08 17.87
CA GLN A 166 -3.77 -14.16 18.25
C GLN A 166 -3.81 -15.33 17.24
N ALA A 167 -5.01 -15.70 16.78
CA ALA A 167 -5.17 -16.73 15.74
C ALA A 167 -4.51 -16.29 14.42
N ILE A 168 -4.61 -15.01 14.05
CA ILE A 168 -3.91 -14.43 12.91
C ILE A 168 -2.39 -14.49 13.11
N GLY A 169 -1.89 -14.18 14.31
CA GLY A 169 -0.48 -14.30 14.66
C GLY A 169 0.08 -15.70 14.46
N VAL A 170 -0.68 -16.74 14.83
CA VAL A 170 -0.32 -18.14 14.56
C VAL A 170 -0.23 -18.43 13.07
N ILE A 171 -1.20 -17.97 12.27
CA ILE A 171 -1.18 -18.12 10.80
C ILE A 171 0.04 -17.38 10.22
N MET A 172 0.35 -16.20 10.73
CA MET A 172 1.51 -15.44 10.30
C MET A 172 2.82 -16.18 10.62
N LEU A 173 2.93 -16.77 11.82
CA LEU A 173 4.09 -17.56 12.23
C LEU A 173 4.32 -18.76 11.30
N ILE A 174 3.25 -19.48 10.94
CA ILE A 174 3.31 -20.58 9.97
C ILE A 174 3.85 -20.07 8.62
N GLY A 175 3.38 -18.90 8.17
CA GLY A 175 3.89 -18.25 6.97
C GLY A 175 5.39 -17.91 7.06
N VAL A 176 5.86 -17.38 8.19
CA VAL A 176 7.29 -17.11 8.43
C VAL A 176 8.12 -18.38 8.39
N ILE A 177 7.67 -19.44 9.07
CA ILE A 177 8.34 -20.74 9.08
C ILE A 177 8.45 -21.27 7.64
N PHE A 178 7.37 -21.24 6.87
CA PHE A 178 7.40 -21.62 5.47
C PHE A 178 8.44 -20.80 4.68
N CYS A 179 8.40 -19.47 4.76
CA CYS A 179 9.35 -18.58 4.08
C CYS A 179 10.81 -18.87 4.45
N SER A 180 11.08 -19.28 5.69
CA SER A 180 12.44 -19.58 6.16
C SER A 180 13.09 -20.76 5.43
N THR A 181 12.27 -21.73 4.97
CA THR A 181 12.72 -22.92 4.25
C THR A 181 13.07 -22.65 2.78
N ILE A 182 12.70 -21.48 2.25
CA ILE A 182 12.86 -21.15 0.84
C ILE A 182 14.24 -20.53 0.58
N ALA A 183 14.87 -20.94 -0.52
CA ALA A 183 16.10 -20.33 -1.03
C ALA A 183 15.76 -19.09 -1.87
N PHE A 184 16.53 -18.02 -1.72
CA PHE A 184 16.32 -16.73 -2.37
C PHE A 184 17.46 -16.40 -3.34
N PRO A 185 17.26 -15.46 -4.27
CA PRO A 185 18.36 -14.90 -5.04
C PRO A 185 19.43 -14.27 -4.13
N PRO A 186 20.71 -14.34 -4.52
CA PRO A 186 21.79 -13.72 -3.77
C PRO A 186 21.68 -12.19 -3.76
N PRO A 187 22.29 -11.50 -2.79
CA PRO A 187 22.38 -10.04 -2.78
C PRO A 187 23.08 -9.50 -4.03
N LYS A 188 22.68 -8.32 -4.48
CA LYS A 188 23.23 -7.68 -5.69
C LYS A 188 24.56 -6.99 -5.46
N GLN A 189 24.78 -6.49 -4.24
CA GLN A 189 25.97 -5.74 -3.83
C GLN A 189 26.65 -6.43 -2.63
N PRO A 190 27.09 -7.71 -2.75
CA PRO A 190 27.63 -8.47 -1.62
C PRO A 190 28.94 -7.89 -1.07
N GLN A 191 29.70 -7.17 -1.90
CA GLN A 191 30.98 -6.56 -1.52
C GLN A 191 30.81 -5.21 -0.80
N GLY A 192 29.58 -4.71 -0.68
CA GLY A 192 29.28 -3.43 -0.03
C GLY A 192 28.36 -2.54 -0.88
N PHE A 193 27.56 -1.73 -0.21
CA PHE A 193 26.61 -0.84 -0.89
C PHE A 193 27.33 0.37 -1.51
N PRO A 194 27.20 0.62 -2.83
CA PRO A 194 27.85 1.75 -3.48
C PRO A 194 27.09 3.07 -3.20
N ILE A 195 27.35 3.69 -2.05
CA ILE A 195 26.67 4.92 -1.57
C ILE A 195 26.61 6.00 -2.65
N LYS A 196 27.70 6.25 -3.38
CA LYS A 196 27.74 7.25 -4.46
C LYS A 196 26.74 6.95 -5.59
N LYS A 197 26.57 5.68 -5.96
CA LYS A 197 25.59 5.29 -6.99
C LYS A 197 24.16 5.43 -6.47
N GLY A 198 23.91 5.03 -5.22
CA GLY A 198 22.61 5.23 -4.56
C GLY A 198 22.21 6.71 -4.50
N LEU A 199 23.12 7.59 -4.06
CA LEU A 199 22.89 9.04 -4.03
C LEU A 199 22.67 9.63 -5.44
N LYS A 200 23.30 9.06 -6.47
CA LYS A 200 23.07 9.49 -7.85
C LYS A 200 21.64 9.25 -8.31
N LEU A 201 20.99 8.16 -7.85
CA LEU A 201 19.59 7.86 -8.19
C LEU A 201 18.63 9.00 -7.78
N LEU A 202 18.91 9.71 -6.68
CA LEU A 202 18.11 10.86 -6.25
C LEU A 202 18.14 12.03 -7.23
N LYS A 203 19.10 12.05 -8.17
CA LYS A 203 19.23 13.07 -9.22
C LYS A 203 18.80 12.57 -10.60
N GLU A 204 18.46 11.29 -10.73
CA GLU A 204 18.05 10.71 -12.00
C GLU A 204 16.62 11.18 -12.35
N SER A 205 16.51 12.06 -13.34
CA SER A 205 15.24 12.69 -13.72
C SER A 205 14.14 11.67 -14.01
N SER A 206 14.47 10.56 -14.64
CA SER A 206 13.50 9.50 -14.93
C SER A 206 12.96 8.84 -13.67
N LEU A 207 13.80 8.57 -12.65
CA LEU A 207 13.33 7.99 -11.39
C LEU A 207 12.43 8.99 -10.66
N ILE A 208 12.81 10.28 -10.65
CA ILE A 208 12.02 11.33 -10.00
C ILE A 208 10.65 11.46 -10.67
N ILE A 209 10.57 11.51 -12.00
CA ILE A 209 9.28 11.61 -12.72
C ILE A 209 8.39 10.40 -12.42
N LEU A 210 8.94 9.18 -12.48
CA LEU A 210 8.20 7.96 -12.14
C LEU A 210 7.72 7.97 -10.68
N SER A 211 8.56 8.45 -9.76
CA SER A 211 8.23 8.57 -8.34
C SER A 211 7.17 9.64 -8.08
N LEU A 212 7.16 10.74 -8.84
CA LEU A 212 6.13 11.77 -8.76
C LEU A 212 4.77 11.27 -9.28
N ILE A 213 4.74 10.33 -10.24
CA ILE A 213 3.49 9.65 -10.58
C ILE A 213 2.97 8.87 -9.37
N LEU A 214 3.85 8.17 -8.65
CA LEU A 214 3.48 7.46 -7.41
C LEU A 214 3.11 8.39 -6.26
N PHE A 215 3.70 9.58 -6.17
CA PHE A 215 3.32 10.66 -5.25
C PHE A 215 1.84 10.97 -5.37
N PHE A 216 1.37 11.28 -6.59
CA PHE A 216 -0.03 11.62 -6.81
C PHE A 216 -0.92 10.40 -6.64
N GLN A 217 -0.50 9.23 -7.11
CA GLN A 217 -1.26 7.98 -6.94
C GLN A 217 -1.52 7.66 -5.47
N SER A 218 -0.46 7.59 -4.66
CA SER A 218 -0.53 7.30 -3.22
C SER A 218 -1.25 8.43 -2.47
N GLY A 219 -1.06 9.67 -2.93
CA GLY A 219 -1.85 10.86 -2.63
C GLY A 219 -3.35 10.60 -2.73
N ILE A 220 -3.82 10.27 -3.94
CA ILE A 220 -5.23 10.04 -4.24
C ILE A 220 -5.79 8.91 -3.39
N GLU A 221 -5.09 7.77 -3.29
CA GLU A 221 -5.52 6.64 -2.44
C GLU A 221 -5.66 7.05 -0.97
N GLY A 222 -4.69 7.79 -0.44
CA GLY A 222 -4.75 8.29 0.93
C GLY A 222 -5.87 9.29 1.16
N VAL A 223 -6.09 10.21 0.21
CA VAL A 223 -7.18 11.19 0.30
C VAL A 223 -8.54 10.49 0.26
N CYS A 224 -8.72 9.47 -0.59
CA CYS A 224 -9.95 8.68 -0.60
C CYS A 224 -10.19 8.04 0.77
N ASN A 225 -9.19 7.35 1.32
CA ASN A 225 -9.33 6.66 2.61
C ASN A 225 -9.71 7.60 3.77
N ASN A 226 -9.18 8.84 3.76
CA ASN A 226 -9.40 9.78 4.86
C ASN A 226 -10.60 10.71 4.68
N TRP A 227 -10.92 11.10 3.45
CA TRP A 227 -11.86 12.19 3.17
C TRP A 227 -13.18 11.74 2.53
N THR A 228 -13.25 10.55 1.90
CA THR A 228 -14.49 10.10 1.24
C THR A 228 -15.66 10.00 2.23
N ALA A 229 -15.45 9.46 3.44
CA ALA A 229 -16.52 9.33 4.42
C ALA A 229 -17.05 10.69 4.89
N LEU A 230 -16.14 11.64 5.13
CA LEU A 230 -16.50 13.02 5.49
C LEU A 230 -17.24 13.72 4.33
N TYR A 231 -16.72 13.61 3.11
CA TYR A 231 -17.36 14.14 1.91
C TYR A 231 -18.80 13.64 1.80
N LEU A 232 -19.01 12.33 1.74
CA LEU A 232 -20.34 11.76 1.58
C LEU A 232 -21.28 12.17 2.73
N GLY A 233 -20.81 12.20 3.97
CA GLY A 233 -21.62 12.61 5.11
C GLY A 233 -22.02 14.09 5.13
N GLN A 234 -21.22 14.98 4.51
CA GLN A 234 -21.49 16.42 4.50
C GLN A 234 -22.25 16.89 3.24
N VAL A 235 -22.01 16.27 2.08
CA VAL A 235 -22.65 16.67 0.82
C VAL A 235 -23.80 15.78 0.36
N THR A 236 -24.06 14.67 1.06
CA THR A 236 -25.17 13.75 0.75
C THR A 236 -25.87 13.27 2.03
N ASN A 237 -26.97 12.55 1.88
CA ASN A 237 -27.70 11.90 3.00
C ASN A 237 -27.20 10.47 3.29
N ILE A 238 -26.00 10.11 2.84
CA ILE A 238 -25.44 8.77 3.04
C ILE A 238 -24.96 8.62 4.48
N SER A 239 -25.39 7.56 5.15
CA SER A 239 -24.97 7.25 6.53
C SER A 239 -23.48 6.89 6.62
N SER A 240 -22.86 7.08 7.80
CA SER A 240 -21.45 6.73 8.01
C SER A 240 -21.14 5.26 7.68
N GLY A 241 -22.04 4.34 8.03
CA GLY A 241 -21.88 2.92 7.69
C GLY A 241 -21.89 2.66 6.18
N GLN A 242 -22.81 3.30 5.45
CA GLN A 242 -22.83 3.23 3.99
C GLN A 242 -21.59 3.85 3.35
N ALA A 243 -21.07 4.96 3.89
CA ALA A 243 -19.85 5.57 3.40
C ALA A 243 -18.64 4.62 3.53
N LEU A 244 -18.51 3.90 4.65
CA LEU A 244 -17.49 2.85 4.82
C LEU A 244 -17.66 1.69 3.82
N ILE A 245 -18.89 1.32 3.48
CA ILE A 245 -19.15 0.34 2.41
C ILE A 245 -18.63 0.85 1.07
N THR A 246 -18.80 2.13 0.74
CA THR A 246 -18.26 2.67 -0.53
C THR A 246 -16.73 2.63 -0.60
N LEU A 247 -16.03 2.86 0.52
CA LEU A 247 -14.58 2.67 0.61
C LEU A 247 -14.19 1.20 0.41
N THR A 248 -14.95 0.28 0.99
CA THR A 248 -14.76 -1.16 0.78
C THR A 248 -14.93 -1.51 -0.71
N CYS A 249 -15.92 -0.93 -1.39
CA CYS A 249 -16.10 -1.10 -2.83
C CYS A 249 -14.90 -0.60 -3.64
N MET A 250 -14.25 0.50 -3.25
CA MET A 250 -13.02 0.98 -3.89
C MET A 250 -11.89 -0.05 -3.77
N VAL A 251 -11.62 -0.52 -2.56
CA VAL A 251 -10.54 -1.49 -2.30
C VAL A 251 -10.83 -2.82 -3.00
N ALA A 252 -12.09 -3.26 -3.04
CA ALA A 252 -12.52 -4.44 -3.77
C ALA A 252 -12.32 -4.28 -5.29
N GLY A 253 -12.74 -3.15 -5.87
CA GLY A 253 -12.55 -2.83 -7.28
C GLY A 253 -11.07 -2.78 -7.67
N LEU A 254 -10.23 -2.18 -6.83
CA LEU A 254 -8.78 -2.15 -6.99
C LEU A 254 -8.18 -3.56 -6.96
N THR A 255 -8.57 -4.39 -5.99
CA THR A 255 -8.06 -5.76 -5.81
C THR A 255 -8.47 -6.66 -6.97
N ALA A 256 -9.75 -6.63 -7.36
CA ALA A 256 -10.25 -7.42 -8.49
C ALA A 256 -9.57 -7.02 -9.81
N THR A 257 -9.35 -5.72 -10.00
CA THR A 257 -8.65 -5.22 -11.20
C THR A 257 -7.20 -5.67 -11.23
N ARG A 258 -6.51 -5.76 -10.09
CA ARG A 258 -5.14 -6.31 -10.02
C ARG A 258 -5.06 -7.77 -10.49
N LEU A 259 -6.09 -8.58 -10.24
CA LEU A 259 -6.19 -9.93 -10.80
C LEU A 259 -6.44 -9.90 -12.31
N LEU A 260 -7.32 -9.01 -12.78
CA LEU A 260 -7.62 -8.83 -14.21
C LEU A 260 -6.38 -8.35 -15.00
N LEU A 261 -5.54 -7.50 -14.41
CA LEU A 261 -4.32 -6.98 -15.00
C LEU A 261 -3.30 -8.08 -15.36
N VAL A 262 -3.32 -9.22 -14.67
CA VAL A 262 -2.49 -10.39 -15.01
C VAL A 262 -2.77 -10.88 -16.43
N VAL A 263 -4.02 -10.80 -16.87
CA VAL A 263 -4.44 -11.18 -18.23
C VAL A 263 -4.25 -10.00 -19.19
N LEU A 264 -4.59 -8.79 -18.77
CA LEU A 264 -4.49 -7.60 -19.62
C LEU A 264 -3.05 -7.30 -20.03
N PHE A 265 -2.07 -7.40 -19.13
CA PHE A 265 -0.66 -7.16 -19.46
C PHE A 265 -0.05 -8.19 -20.42
N LYS A 266 -0.70 -9.35 -20.60
CA LYS A 266 -0.29 -10.32 -21.64
C LYS A 266 -0.77 -9.95 -23.03
N ARG A 267 -1.82 -9.11 -23.13
CA ARG A 267 -2.49 -8.78 -24.39
C ARG A 267 -2.32 -7.31 -24.80
N LEU A 268 -2.10 -6.42 -23.83
CA LEU A 268 -2.07 -4.98 -24.00
C LEU A 268 -0.75 -4.40 -23.49
N LYS A 269 -0.33 -3.27 -24.09
CA LYS A 269 0.85 -2.53 -23.66
C LYS A 269 0.59 -1.87 -22.29
N MET A 270 1.52 -2.00 -21.36
CA MET A 270 1.41 -1.44 -20.00
C MET A 270 1.06 0.05 -19.98
N GLY A 271 1.66 0.87 -20.87
CA GLY A 271 1.36 2.30 -20.94
C GLY A 271 -0.07 2.61 -21.41
N SER A 272 -0.63 1.83 -22.33
CA SER A 272 -2.03 1.99 -22.77
C SER A 272 -3.01 1.62 -21.66
N VAL A 273 -2.69 0.57 -20.90
CA VAL A 273 -3.49 0.16 -19.74
C VAL A 273 -3.49 1.25 -18.66
N LEU A 274 -2.32 1.85 -18.37
CA LEU A 274 -2.22 2.95 -17.41
C LEU A 274 -3.06 4.16 -17.84
N LEU A 275 -2.94 4.60 -19.09
CA LEU A 275 -3.73 5.73 -19.62
C LEU A 275 -5.23 5.49 -19.47
N PHE A 276 -5.72 4.31 -19.88
CA PHE A 276 -7.13 3.96 -19.74
C PHE A 276 -7.56 3.93 -18.26
N SER A 277 -6.73 3.38 -17.38
CA SER A 277 -7.03 3.29 -15.95
C SER A 277 -7.18 4.69 -15.33
N LEU A 278 -6.29 5.62 -15.66
CA LEU A 278 -6.36 7.00 -15.18
C LEU A 278 -7.62 7.74 -15.67
N ILE A 279 -8.05 7.48 -16.92
CA ILE A 279 -9.32 8.01 -17.44
C ILE A 279 -10.51 7.43 -16.65
N VAL A 280 -10.51 6.13 -16.37
CA VAL A 280 -11.57 5.48 -15.57
C VAL A 280 -11.63 6.07 -14.16
N ALA A 281 -10.48 6.32 -13.51
CA ALA A 281 -10.44 6.98 -12.21
C ALA A 281 -11.04 8.40 -12.28
N ALA A 282 -10.70 9.19 -13.30
CA ALA A 282 -11.24 10.53 -13.48
C ALA A 282 -12.77 10.52 -13.70
N VAL A 283 -13.29 9.55 -14.46
CA VAL A 283 -14.74 9.33 -14.63
C VAL A 283 -15.39 8.97 -13.29
N GLY A 284 -14.75 8.11 -12.48
CA GLY A 284 -15.22 7.77 -11.14
C GLY A 284 -15.34 9.00 -10.24
N PHE A 285 -14.32 9.86 -10.18
CA PHE A 285 -14.41 11.14 -9.44
C PHE A 285 -15.43 12.10 -10.05
N GLY A 286 -15.58 12.12 -11.37
CA GLY A 286 -16.62 12.89 -12.06
C GLY A 286 -18.03 12.48 -11.59
N LEU A 287 -18.31 11.17 -11.54
CA LEU A 287 -19.57 10.64 -11.02
C LEU A 287 -19.80 10.97 -9.55
N LEU A 288 -18.72 11.00 -8.74
CA LEU A 288 -18.81 11.34 -7.33
C LEU A 288 -19.22 12.81 -7.10
N SER A 289 -18.88 13.72 -8.02
CA SER A 289 -19.20 15.16 -7.91
C SER A 289 -20.70 15.50 -8.00
N PHE A 290 -21.52 14.69 -8.67
CA PHE A 290 -22.91 15.04 -9.00
C PHE A 290 -23.94 14.63 -7.93
N SER A 291 -23.64 14.92 -6.65
CA SER A 291 -24.49 14.62 -5.47
C SER A 291 -25.06 13.19 -5.49
N PRO A 292 -24.21 12.17 -5.29
CA PRO A 292 -24.57 10.78 -5.53
C PRO A 292 -25.46 10.24 -4.40
N GLY A 293 -26.54 9.54 -4.77
CA GLY A 293 -27.15 8.55 -3.87
C GLY A 293 -26.20 7.36 -3.64
N PHE A 294 -26.45 6.55 -2.60
CA PHE A 294 -25.55 5.46 -2.18
C PHE A 294 -25.04 4.57 -3.33
N LEU A 295 -25.95 4.10 -4.21
CA LEU A 295 -25.58 3.23 -5.33
C LEU A 295 -24.60 3.91 -6.30
N ARG A 296 -24.83 5.19 -6.62
CA ARG A 296 -23.93 5.95 -7.51
C ARG A 296 -22.57 6.18 -6.85
N ALA A 297 -22.54 6.48 -5.55
CA ALA A 297 -21.30 6.63 -4.80
C ALA A 297 -20.51 5.31 -4.78
N ALA A 298 -21.18 4.19 -4.54
CA ALA A 298 -20.54 2.87 -4.59
C ALA A 298 -19.95 2.56 -5.97
N ILE A 299 -20.70 2.79 -7.06
CA ILE A 299 -20.20 2.60 -8.44
C ILE A 299 -19.01 3.52 -8.73
N ALA A 300 -19.10 4.80 -8.35
CA ALA A 300 -18.00 5.76 -8.50
C ALA A 300 -16.73 5.30 -7.78
N MET A 301 -16.86 4.82 -6.53
CA MET A 301 -15.74 4.29 -5.76
C MET A 301 -15.15 3.01 -6.37
N VAL A 302 -15.96 2.11 -6.94
CA VAL A 302 -15.45 0.96 -7.72
C VAL A 302 -14.62 1.44 -8.90
N LEU A 303 -15.11 2.41 -9.69
CA LEU A 303 -14.40 2.94 -10.85
C LEU A 303 -13.09 3.63 -10.44
N ILE A 304 -13.09 4.38 -9.34
CA ILE A 304 -11.87 4.94 -8.75
C ILE A 304 -10.87 3.81 -8.42
N GLY A 305 -11.33 2.77 -7.72
CA GLY A 305 -10.50 1.60 -7.39
C GLY A 305 -9.91 0.91 -8.63
N VAL A 306 -10.74 0.66 -9.65
CA VAL A 306 -10.34 0.09 -10.95
C VAL A 306 -9.27 0.96 -11.61
N GLY A 307 -9.50 2.27 -11.67
CA GLY A 307 -8.60 3.19 -12.35
C GLY A 307 -7.26 3.41 -11.64
N LEU A 308 -7.22 3.25 -10.32
CA LEU A 308 -6.01 3.34 -9.50
C LEU A 308 -5.17 2.04 -9.51
N ALA A 309 -5.74 0.91 -9.95
CA ALA A 309 -5.11 -0.41 -9.77
C ALA A 309 -3.80 -0.62 -10.55
N SER A 310 -3.60 0.06 -11.70
CA SER A 310 -2.50 -0.24 -12.62
C SER A 310 -1.25 0.61 -12.43
N THR A 311 -1.35 1.77 -11.75
CA THR A 311 -0.23 2.71 -11.62
C THR A 311 1.00 2.09 -10.96
N PHE A 312 0.84 1.50 -9.77
CA PHE A 312 1.94 0.85 -9.07
C PHE A 312 2.60 -0.28 -9.90
N PRO A 313 1.84 -1.27 -10.44
CA PRO A 313 2.43 -2.32 -11.27
C PRO A 313 3.20 -1.81 -12.49
N VAL A 314 2.67 -0.81 -13.20
CA VAL A 314 3.32 -0.27 -14.40
C VAL A 314 4.59 0.47 -14.03
N ILE A 315 4.53 1.39 -13.06
CA ILE A 315 5.68 2.21 -12.68
C ILE A 315 6.78 1.37 -12.03
N PHE A 316 6.42 0.44 -11.14
CA PHE A 316 7.39 -0.49 -10.55
C PHE A 316 8.00 -1.43 -11.57
N SER A 317 7.24 -1.90 -12.57
CA SER A 317 7.82 -2.65 -13.67
C SER A 317 8.90 -1.84 -14.38
N ILE A 318 8.63 -0.57 -14.72
CA ILE A 318 9.59 0.31 -15.40
C ILE A 318 10.83 0.56 -14.51
N ILE A 319 10.65 0.88 -13.23
CA ILE A 319 11.75 1.12 -12.28
C ILE A 319 12.61 -0.14 -12.14
N GLY A 320 11.98 -1.31 -11.95
CA GLY A 320 12.68 -2.59 -11.79
C GLY A 320 13.51 -2.99 -13.01
N SER A 321 13.04 -2.66 -14.21
CA SER A 321 13.81 -2.86 -15.45
C SER A 321 14.95 -1.88 -15.59
N LYS A 322 14.69 -0.58 -15.35
CA LYS A 322 15.68 0.49 -15.60
C LYS A 322 16.80 0.53 -14.57
N TYR A 323 16.49 0.17 -13.32
CA TYR A 323 17.41 0.26 -12.18
C TYR A 323 17.73 -1.12 -11.59
N ALA A 324 17.74 -2.17 -12.41
CA ALA A 324 17.93 -3.56 -12.00
C ALA A 324 19.20 -3.82 -11.16
N SER A 325 20.23 -2.99 -11.21
CA SER A 325 21.45 -3.15 -10.38
C SER A 325 21.30 -2.66 -8.93
N LEU A 326 20.33 -1.78 -8.68
CA LEU A 326 20.03 -1.14 -7.39
C LEU A 326 18.50 -1.02 -7.21
N SER A 327 17.77 -2.09 -7.56
CA SER A 327 16.30 -2.04 -7.62
C SER A 327 15.70 -1.79 -6.23
N GLY A 328 16.28 -2.37 -5.17
CA GLY A 328 15.84 -2.12 -3.80
C GLY A 328 15.89 -0.63 -3.46
N THR A 329 17.04 0.00 -3.70
CA THR A 329 17.22 1.44 -3.47
C THR A 329 16.30 2.29 -4.35
N ALA A 330 16.12 1.94 -5.62
CA ALA A 330 15.24 2.69 -6.53
C ALA A 330 13.76 2.61 -6.10
N PHE A 331 13.28 1.44 -5.68
CA PHE A 331 11.93 1.28 -5.14
C PHE A 331 11.76 2.02 -3.81
N SER A 332 12.78 2.01 -2.96
CA SER A 332 12.79 2.75 -1.69
C SER A 332 12.62 4.25 -1.90
N ILE A 333 13.41 4.85 -2.81
CA ILE A 333 13.26 6.27 -3.18
C ILE A 333 11.83 6.54 -3.68
N ALA A 334 11.33 5.69 -4.58
CA ALA A 334 10.02 5.88 -5.18
C ALA A 334 8.88 5.78 -4.15
N LEU A 335 8.97 4.85 -3.19
CA LEU A 335 8.00 4.69 -2.11
C LEU A 335 8.04 5.82 -1.09
N VAL A 336 9.23 6.30 -0.72
CA VAL A 336 9.35 7.46 0.18
C VAL A 336 8.68 8.68 -0.46
N ILE A 337 8.94 8.95 -1.74
CA ILE A 337 8.27 10.03 -2.48
C ILE A 337 6.75 9.79 -2.54
N ALA A 338 6.31 8.55 -2.75
CA ALA A 338 4.88 8.19 -2.74
C ALA A 338 4.20 8.49 -1.39
N LEU A 339 4.85 8.16 -0.28
CA LEU A 339 4.35 8.40 1.08
C LEU A 339 4.34 9.89 1.43
N ILE A 340 5.35 10.64 1.02
CA ILE A 340 5.35 12.10 1.15
C ILE A 340 4.15 12.69 0.38
N GLY A 341 3.86 12.18 -0.81
CA GLY A 341 2.67 12.58 -1.58
C GLY A 341 1.36 12.28 -0.90
N GLN A 342 1.27 11.10 -0.27
CA GLN A 342 0.13 10.75 0.57
C GLN A 342 -0.12 11.76 1.69
N THR A 343 0.91 12.11 2.45
CA THR A 343 0.80 13.07 3.55
C THR A 343 0.46 14.46 3.03
N LEU A 344 1.20 14.97 2.05
CA LEU A 344 1.01 16.31 1.53
C LEU A 344 -0.36 16.50 0.88
N LEU A 345 -0.81 15.55 0.04
CA LEU A 345 -2.10 15.69 -0.64
C LEU A 345 -3.28 15.57 0.35
N ASN A 346 -3.14 14.76 1.41
CA ASN A 346 -4.09 14.73 2.52
C ASN A 346 -4.17 16.07 3.26
N SER A 347 -3.03 16.64 3.65
CA SER A 347 -2.98 17.93 4.33
C SER A 347 -3.53 19.06 3.46
N LEU A 348 -3.17 19.08 2.17
CA LEU A 348 -3.69 20.05 1.20
C LEU A 348 -5.21 19.94 1.05
N THR A 349 -5.75 18.72 1.01
CA THR A 349 -7.21 18.50 0.97
C THR A 349 -7.88 19.11 2.19
N GLY A 350 -7.29 18.96 3.39
CA GLY A 350 -7.83 19.58 4.60
C GLY A 350 -7.82 21.11 4.57
N ILE A 351 -6.70 21.72 4.16
CA ILE A 351 -6.58 23.18 4.07
C ILE A 351 -7.58 23.76 3.06
N ILE A 352 -7.67 23.17 1.86
CA ILE A 352 -8.54 23.65 0.79
C ILE A 352 -10.02 23.43 1.17
N SER A 353 -10.35 22.29 1.78
CA SER A 353 -11.73 21.99 2.19
C SER A 353 -12.24 22.92 3.31
N GLN A 354 -11.36 23.45 4.15
CA GLN A 354 -11.75 24.48 5.14
C GLN A 354 -12.15 25.80 4.50
N GLN A 355 -11.51 26.19 3.39
CA GLN A 355 -11.76 27.47 2.71
C GLN A 355 -12.92 27.39 1.71
N TYR A 356 -13.00 26.29 0.95
CA TYR A 356 -13.92 26.15 -0.18
C TYR A 356 -15.02 25.09 0.04
N GLY A 357 -15.02 24.44 1.21
CA GLY A 357 -15.90 23.32 1.53
C GLY A 357 -15.39 21.99 0.96
N ILE A 358 -15.81 20.86 1.56
CA ILE A 358 -15.38 19.52 1.14
C ILE A 358 -15.85 19.15 -0.27
N GLY A 359 -16.81 19.88 -0.84
CA GLY A 359 -17.34 19.69 -2.20
C GLY A 359 -16.27 19.67 -3.30
N VAL A 360 -15.13 20.31 -3.08
CA VAL A 360 -13.99 20.40 -4.03
C VAL A 360 -13.15 19.12 -4.11
N TYR A 361 -13.31 18.19 -3.16
CA TYR A 361 -12.51 16.96 -3.07
C TYR A 361 -12.41 16.18 -4.40
N PRO A 362 -13.52 15.85 -5.10
CA PRO A 362 -13.41 15.08 -6.34
C PRO A 362 -12.68 15.84 -7.46
N LEU A 363 -12.84 17.17 -7.53
CA LEU A 363 -12.16 18.01 -8.51
C LEU A 363 -10.65 18.06 -8.27
N MET A 364 -10.22 18.12 -7.00
CA MET A 364 -8.80 18.04 -6.64
C MET A 364 -8.18 16.72 -7.10
N MET A 365 -8.92 15.61 -6.97
CA MET A 365 -8.44 14.29 -7.42
C MET A 365 -8.35 14.21 -8.94
N ILE A 366 -9.33 14.78 -9.67
CA ILE A 366 -9.26 14.88 -11.14
C ILE A 366 -8.05 15.71 -11.58
N ALA A 367 -7.74 16.81 -10.90
CA ALA A 367 -6.56 17.62 -11.18
C ALA A 367 -5.25 16.83 -10.94
N ALA A 368 -5.17 16.07 -9.85
CA ALA A 368 -4.03 15.18 -9.58
C ALA A 368 -3.85 14.12 -10.67
N ILE A 369 -4.94 13.50 -11.14
CA ILE A 369 -4.91 12.55 -12.26
C ILE A 369 -4.44 13.21 -13.55
N ALA A 370 -4.88 14.44 -13.85
CA ALA A 370 -4.42 15.18 -15.01
C ALA A 370 -2.89 15.43 -14.95
N ILE A 371 -2.35 15.78 -13.79
CA ILE A 371 -0.90 15.91 -13.58
C ILE A 371 -0.19 14.58 -13.83
N MET A 372 -0.73 13.46 -13.31
CA MET A 372 -0.16 12.13 -13.56
C MET A 372 -0.10 11.78 -15.05
N LEU A 373 -1.15 12.11 -15.83
CA LEU A 373 -1.17 11.90 -17.28
C LEU A 373 -0.08 12.70 -17.99
N LEU A 374 0.13 13.96 -17.59
CA LEU A 374 1.19 14.82 -18.14
C LEU A 374 2.59 14.28 -17.81
N LEU A 375 2.82 13.88 -16.56
CA LEU A 375 4.07 13.27 -16.11
C LEU A 375 4.35 11.94 -16.82
N PHE A 376 3.31 11.12 -17.02
CA PHE A 376 3.48 9.85 -17.73
C PHE A 376 3.88 10.09 -19.18
N LYS A 377 3.25 11.06 -19.87
CA LYS A 377 3.60 11.42 -21.24
C LYS A 377 5.03 11.98 -21.36
N SER A 378 5.51 12.73 -20.37
CA SER A 378 6.89 13.23 -20.36
C SER A 378 7.91 12.13 -20.09
N SER A 379 7.55 11.10 -19.31
CA SER A 379 8.43 9.96 -19.02
C SER A 379 8.69 9.01 -20.21
N LEU A 380 7.85 9.10 -21.26
CA LEU A 380 7.98 8.32 -22.49
C LEU A 380 8.91 8.97 -23.53
N LYS A 381 9.34 10.22 -23.31
CA LYS A 381 10.37 10.91 -24.09
C LYS A 381 11.73 10.64 -23.46
#